data_AF-A0A3B3VH77-F1
#
_entry.id   AF-A0A3B3VH77-F1
#
_cell.length_a   1.000
_cell.length_b   1.000
_cell.length_c   1.000
_cell.angle_alpha   90.00
_cell.angle_beta   90.00
_cell.angle_gamma   90.00
#
_symmetry.space_group_name_H-M   'P 1'
#
loop_
_entity.id
_entity.type
_entity.pdbx_description
1 polymer ?
#
loop_
_entity_poly.entity_id
_entity_poly.type
_entity_poly.pdbx_seq_one_letter_code
_entity_poly.pdbx_strand_id
1 'polypeptide(L)'
;PFLSSTTNSLDLDWAPSSETTCYANSLICDCLLDQPQKQLTLQDSLPGSSYRLHRQCELAFGSGSKPCPYMQPCAKLWCTGNARGQQVCQTRHFPWADGTSCVYGKVCYRGACVDKRSTMNVKVDGRWGKWGGFGDCSRSCGGGVQLARRECDNPVPENGGKYCYGLRIKYRSCNLNACPETGKRFREEQCEAFNGLNLNTSRLGSSVVWIPKYSGISPKDKCKLICRANGTGYFSVVDGTPCSPDTSAVCVQGKCIKAGCDGKLDSDKKFDKCGVCGGDNQSCKKISGMFTKPVDLLVTGKQQGGIHVQLLVEMVYSSGWSNARAQKDILQLIVTLLKGQQQ
;
A
#
# COMPACT_ATOMS: atom_id res chain seq x y z
N PRO A 1 7.07 4.29 -17.05
CA PRO A 1 8.50 4.61 -16.99
C PRO A 1 8.95 5.27 -18.30
N PHE A 2 8.74 6.59 -18.41
CA PHE A 2 9.25 7.35 -19.53
C PHE A 2 10.57 8.01 -19.11
N LEU A 3 11.64 7.72 -19.86
CA LEU A 3 12.90 8.46 -19.80
C LEU A 3 12.68 9.73 -20.62
N SER A 4 12.85 10.91 -20.02
CA SER A 4 12.81 12.17 -20.76
C SER A 4 14.23 12.67 -20.99
N SER A 5 14.60 12.88 -22.25
CA SER A 5 15.80 13.65 -22.60
C SER A 5 15.51 15.13 -22.39
N THR A 6 15.91 15.70 -21.25
CA THR A 6 15.92 17.15 -21.09
C THR A 6 17.20 17.69 -21.73
N THR A 7 17.01 18.43 -22.83
CA THR A 7 17.92 19.42 -23.44
C THR A 7 19.44 19.18 -23.29
N ASN A 8 20.04 18.69 -24.38
CA ASN A 8 21.49 18.73 -24.68
C ASN A 8 22.48 18.03 -23.74
N SER A 9 22.05 17.30 -22.71
CA SER A 9 22.88 16.28 -22.07
C SER A 9 22.33 14.87 -22.34
N LEU A 10 23.22 13.94 -22.65
CA LEU A 10 22.95 12.50 -22.78
C LEU A 10 22.81 11.83 -21.39
N ASP A 11 22.28 12.56 -20.41
CA ASP A 11 21.99 12.02 -19.08
C ASP A 11 20.63 11.33 -19.13
N LEU A 12 20.64 10.00 -18.97
CA LEU A 12 19.44 9.19 -18.76
C LEU A 12 18.97 9.36 -17.32
N ASP A 13 18.50 10.56 -17.00
CA ASP A 13 17.94 10.83 -15.69
C ASP A 13 16.47 10.42 -15.63
N TRP A 14 16.04 10.02 -14.44
CA TRP A 14 14.63 9.83 -14.16
C TRP A 14 13.95 11.20 -14.20
N ALA A 15 12.87 11.33 -14.97
CA ALA A 15 12.00 12.49 -14.86
C ALA A 15 11.52 12.63 -13.39
N PRO A 16 11.32 13.84 -12.86
CA PRO A 16 10.79 14.03 -11.50
C PRO A 16 9.47 13.30 -11.26
N SER A 17 8.68 13.10 -12.33
CA SER A 17 7.42 12.37 -12.32
C SER A 17 7.56 10.83 -12.43
N SER A 18 8.76 10.31 -12.71
CA SER A 18 9.05 8.88 -12.84
C SER A 18 9.83 8.29 -11.67
N GLU A 19 10.08 9.06 -10.60
CA GLU A 19 10.54 8.52 -9.31
C GLU A 19 9.52 7.51 -8.77
N THR A 20 9.78 6.24 -9.08
CA THR A 20 8.92 5.13 -8.67
C THR A 20 9.17 4.85 -7.19
N THR A 21 8.53 5.65 -6.35
CA THR A 21 8.55 5.44 -4.91
C THR A 21 7.75 4.20 -4.58
N CYS A 22 8.40 3.18 -4.03
CA CYS A 22 7.69 2.05 -3.47
C CYS A 22 6.91 2.51 -2.24
N TYR A 23 5.62 2.78 -2.42
CA TYR A 23 4.68 2.91 -1.32
C TYR A 23 4.55 1.53 -0.69
N ALA A 24 5.08 1.36 0.53
CA ALA A 24 5.01 0.10 1.28
C ALA A 24 3.56 -0.40 1.55
N ASN A 25 2.53 0.37 1.16
CA ASN A 25 1.12 -0.01 1.25
C ASN A 25 0.40 -0.13 -0.11
N SER A 26 1.09 -0.03 -1.25
CA SER A 26 0.52 -0.41 -2.54
C SER A 26 0.80 -1.89 -2.81
N LEU A 27 -0.22 -2.66 -3.17
CA LEU A 27 -0.13 -4.08 -3.58
C LEU A 27 0.88 -4.38 -4.71
N ILE A 28 1.46 -3.35 -5.32
CA ILE A 28 2.38 -3.44 -6.45
C ILE A 28 3.83 -3.70 -6.01
N CYS A 29 4.21 -3.37 -4.77
CA CYS A 29 5.61 -3.37 -4.33
C CYS A 29 5.96 -4.36 -3.21
N ASP A 30 4.98 -5.11 -2.68
CA ASP A 30 5.21 -6.05 -1.56
C ASP A 30 6.31 -7.09 -1.88
N CYS A 31 6.43 -7.54 -3.13
CA CYS A 31 7.46 -8.48 -3.58
C CYS A 31 8.89 -7.91 -3.61
N LEU A 32 9.06 -6.58 -3.59
CA LEU A 32 10.37 -5.91 -3.57
C LEU A 32 10.88 -5.64 -2.16
N LEU A 33 10.10 -5.96 -1.13
CA LEU A 33 10.45 -5.76 0.28
C LEU A 33 11.21 -6.96 0.88
N ASP A 34 11.12 -8.13 0.24
CA ASP A 34 11.83 -9.33 0.69
C ASP A 34 13.33 -9.23 0.38
N GLN A 35 14.16 -9.60 1.36
CA GLN A 35 15.59 -9.70 1.12
C GLN A 35 15.87 -10.89 0.19
N PRO A 36 16.67 -10.72 -0.88
CA PRO A 36 17.02 -11.81 -1.77
C PRO A 36 17.81 -12.87 -0.99
N GLN A 37 17.41 -14.14 -1.11
CA GLN A 37 18.04 -15.27 -0.42
C GLN A 37 19.52 -15.46 -0.80
N LYS A 38 19.94 -14.96 -1.96
CA LYS A 38 21.31 -14.98 -2.43
C LYS A 38 21.65 -13.65 -3.10
N GLN A 39 22.63 -12.94 -2.56
CA GLN A 39 23.11 -11.71 -3.16
C GLN A 39 23.99 -12.04 -4.37
N LEU A 40 23.51 -11.71 -5.57
CA LEU A 40 24.33 -11.77 -6.77
C LEU A 40 25.37 -10.65 -6.68
N THR A 41 26.64 -11.02 -6.57
CA THR A 41 27.77 -10.10 -6.64
C THR A 41 27.98 -9.68 -8.08
N LEU A 42 27.41 -8.54 -8.46
CA LEU A 42 27.72 -7.88 -9.73
C LEU A 42 29.09 -7.20 -9.59
N GLN A 43 29.91 -7.27 -10.64
CA GLN A 43 31.17 -6.52 -10.68
C GLN A 43 30.85 -5.01 -10.70
N ASP A 44 31.39 -4.27 -9.72
CA ASP A 44 31.24 -2.81 -9.59
C ASP A 44 32.06 -2.01 -10.64
N SER A 45 32.53 -2.66 -11.71
CA SER A 45 33.33 -2.00 -12.74
C SER A 45 32.43 -1.36 -13.80
N LEU A 46 32.78 -0.14 -14.22
CA LEU A 46 32.07 0.56 -15.28
C LEU A 46 31.99 -0.31 -16.56
N PRO A 47 30.86 -0.32 -17.29
CA PRO A 47 30.61 -1.29 -18.36
C PRO A 47 31.67 -1.27 -19.47
N GLY A 48 32.23 -0.11 -19.79
CA GLY A 48 33.30 0.06 -20.77
C GLY A 48 34.65 -0.58 -20.39
N SER A 49 34.83 -1.01 -19.15
CA SER A 49 35.97 -1.84 -18.73
C SER A 49 35.87 -3.29 -19.24
N SER A 50 34.64 -3.83 -19.26
CA SER A 50 34.33 -5.18 -19.75
C SER A 50 34.01 -5.17 -21.25
N TYR A 51 33.30 -4.14 -21.72
CA TYR A 51 32.92 -3.96 -23.11
C TYR A 51 33.78 -2.88 -23.75
N ARG A 52 34.97 -3.26 -24.24
CA ARG A 52 35.87 -2.32 -24.95
C ARG A 52 35.25 -1.79 -26.25
N LEU A 53 35.81 -0.71 -26.80
CA LEU A 53 35.28 0.00 -27.98
C LEU A 53 34.96 -0.91 -29.17
N HIS A 54 35.86 -1.84 -29.50
CA HIS A 54 35.63 -2.78 -30.61
C HIS A 54 34.40 -3.67 -30.36
N ARG A 55 34.25 -4.18 -29.14
CA ARG A 55 33.11 -5.02 -28.75
C ARG A 55 31.80 -4.25 -28.78
N GLN A 56 31.81 -2.97 -28.42
CA GLN A 56 30.63 -2.10 -28.52
C GLN A 56 30.17 -1.96 -29.97
N CYS A 57 31.11 -1.82 -30.93
CA CYS A 57 30.77 -1.77 -32.35
C CYS A 57 30.14 -3.08 -32.86
N GLU A 58 30.70 -4.23 -32.46
CA GLU A 58 30.14 -5.53 -32.82
C GLU A 58 28.73 -5.73 -32.28
N LEU A 59 28.48 -5.33 -31.02
CA LEU A 59 27.16 -5.43 -30.40
C LEU A 59 26.13 -4.50 -31.05
N ALA A 60 26.57 -3.34 -31.52
CA ALA A 60 25.70 -2.33 -32.10
C ALA A 60 25.35 -2.56 -33.57
N PHE A 61 26.32 -3.01 -34.36
CA PHE A 61 26.23 -3.07 -35.82
C PHE A 61 26.52 -4.46 -36.41
N GLY A 62 26.83 -5.46 -35.59
CA GLY A 62 27.06 -6.83 -36.00
C GLY A 62 28.53 -7.25 -36.02
N SER A 63 28.75 -8.56 -36.05
CA SER A 63 30.09 -9.18 -36.04
C SER A 63 30.96 -8.66 -37.18
N GLY A 64 32.20 -8.24 -36.86
CA GLY A 64 33.15 -7.67 -37.83
C GLY A 64 33.11 -6.15 -37.96
N SER A 65 32.17 -5.46 -37.29
CA SER A 65 32.17 -4.00 -37.21
C SER A 65 33.32 -3.48 -36.34
N LYS A 66 34.08 -2.51 -36.85
CA LYS A 66 35.25 -1.91 -36.20
C LYS A 66 35.01 -0.42 -35.88
N PRO A 67 35.68 0.15 -34.88
CA PRO A 67 35.59 1.58 -34.61
C PRO A 67 36.16 2.41 -35.77
N CYS A 68 35.49 3.52 -36.09
CA CYS A 68 35.97 4.43 -37.13
C CYS A 68 37.11 5.34 -36.62
N PRO A 69 38.16 5.57 -37.44
CA PRO A 69 39.27 6.44 -37.05
C PRO A 69 38.85 7.93 -37.07
N TYR A 70 39.56 8.76 -36.29
CA TYR A 70 39.44 10.23 -36.24
C TYR A 70 38.08 10.81 -35.79
N MET A 71 37.23 10.01 -35.15
CA MET A 71 35.96 10.48 -34.59
C MET A 71 36.14 10.98 -33.15
N GLN A 72 35.28 11.91 -32.72
CA GLN A 72 35.28 12.43 -31.34
C GLN A 72 35.03 11.30 -30.32
N PRO A 73 35.96 11.04 -29.38
CA PRO A 73 35.79 10.01 -28.36
C PRO A 73 34.62 10.34 -27.41
N CYS A 74 34.01 9.29 -26.86
CA CYS A 74 32.95 9.34 -25.82
C CYS A 74 31.60 9.95 -26.24
N ALA A 75 31.55 10.91 -27.16
CA ALA A 75 30.32 11.60 -27.55
C ALA A 75 29.36 10.74 -28.38
N LYS A 76 29.87 10.03 -29.39
CA LYS A 76 29.08 9.16 -30.29
C LYS A 76 29.89 7.94 -30.70
N LEU A 77 29.27 6.76 -30.65
CA LEU A 77 29.89 5.55 -31.17
C LEU A 77 29.75 5.51 -32.70
N TRP A 78 30.89 5.54 -33.38
CA TRP A 78 30.99 5.43 -34.84
C TRP A 78 31.69 4.13 -35.21
N CYS A 79 31.02 3.32 -36.02
CA CYS A 79 31.50 2.01 -36.40
C CYS A 79 31.39 1.78 -37.90
N THR A 80 32.24 0.91 -38.42
CA THR A 80 32.25 0.55 -39.83
C THR A 80 31.02 -0.29 -40.16
N GLY A 81 30.39 0.03 -41.28
CA GLY A 81 29.28 -0.70 -41.88
C GLY A 81 29.45 -0.82 -43.38
N ASN A 82 28.54 -1.57 -44.00
CA ASN A 82 28.48 -1.73 -45.44
C ASN A 82 27.23 -1.04 -45.97
N ALA A 83 27.41 0.00 -46.79
CA ALA A 83 26.33 0.60 -47.55
C ALA A 83 26.64 0.43 -49.03
N ARG A 84 25.82 -0.34 -49.75
CA ARG A 84 25.97 -0.60 -51.20
C ARG A 84 27.37 -1.11 -51.59
N GLY A 85 27.95 -2.02 -50.79
CA GLY A 85 29.27 -2.60 -51.05
C GLY A 85 30.47 -1.73 -50.67
N GLN A 86 30.24 -0.50 -50.19
CA GLN A 86 31.29 0.42 -49.74
C GLN A 86 31.34 0.47 -48.20
N GLN A 87 32.56 0.46 -47.67
CA GLN A 87 32.80 0.59 -46.24
C GLN A 87 32.53 2.04 -45.81
N VAL A 88 31.52 2.24 -44.96
CA VAL A 88 31.10 3.55 -44.47
C VAL A 88 31.11 3.59 -42.94
N CYS A 89 31.27 4.77 -42.37
CA CYS A 89 31.11 4.99 -40.93
C CYS A 89 29.66 5.35 -40.62
N GLN A 90 29.03 4.56 -39.74
CA GLN A 90 27.65 4.75 -39.30
C GLN A 90 27.57 4.87 -37.78
N THR A 91 26.52 5.53 -37.29
CA THR A 91 26.26 5.73 -35.86
C THR A 91 24.77 5.59 -35.58
N ARG A 92 24.42 5.21 -34.35
CA ARG A 92 23.05 5.22 -33.81
C ARG A 92 22.88 6.29 -32.72
N HIS A 93 23.78 7.28 -32.69
CA HIS A 93 23.73 8.46 -31.81
C HIS A 93 23.84 8.19 -30.30
N PHE A 94 24.28 7.01 -29.87
CA PHE A 94 24.58 6.75 -28.46
C PHE A 94 26.09 6.93 -28.16
N PRO A 95 26.45 7.35 -26.92
CA PRO A 95 27.83 7.58 -26.51
C PRO A 95 28.61 6.26 -26.31
N TRP A 96 29.92 6.34 -26.11
CA TRP A 96 30.70 5.16 -25.73
C TRP A 96 30.33 4.77 -24.30
N ALA A 97 30.37 3.47 -23.98
CA ALA A 97 30.06 3.01 -22.63
C ALA A 97 31.00 3.63 -21.58
N ASP A 98 30.46 4.02 -20.43
CA ASP A 98 31.26 4.57 -19.33
C ASP A 98 32.36 3.59 -18.91
N GLY A 99 33.58 4.08 -18.68
CA GLY A 99 34.78 3.27 -18.42
C GLY A 99 35.59 2.90 -19.66
N THR A 100 35.13 3.21 -20.87
CA THR A 100 35.89 2.95 -22.11
C THR A 100 37.11 3.87 -22.18
N SER A 101 38.30 3.34 -22.46
CA SER A 101 39.51 4.15 -22.63
C SER A 101 39.41 5.04 -23.87
N CYS A 102 39.54 6.35 -23.68
CA CYS A 102 39.54 7.34 -24.77
C CYS A 102 40.94 7.87 -25.10
N VAL A 103 41.73 8.19 -24.07
CA VAL A 103 43.12 8.68 -24.17
C VAL A 103 43.94 8.02 -23.06
N TYR A 104 45.27 8.05 -23.15
CA TYR A 104 46.15 7.53 -22.10
C TYR A 104 45.80 8.13 -20.73
N GLY A 105 45.43 7.27 -19.78
CA GLY A 105 45.01 7.68 -18.42
C GLY A 105 43.59 8.23 -18.30
N LYS A 106 42.81 8.32 -19.38
CA LYS A 106 41.45 8.87 -19.40
C LYS A 106 40.40 7.86 -19.86
N VAL A 107 39.19 7.99 -19.34
CA VAL A 107 38.05 7.12 -19.65
C VAL A 107 36.82 7.94 -20.00
N CYS A 108 35.90 7.34 -20.76
CA CYS A 108 34.59 7.92 -21.01
C CYS A 108 33.73 7.86 -19.76
N TYR A 109 33.07 8.96 -19.40
CA TYR A 109 32.06 9.02 -18.34
C TYR A 109 31.02 10.08 -18.72
N ARG A 110 29.74 9.69 -18.76
CA ARG A 110 28.62 10.58 -19.18
C ARG A 110 28.89 11.29 -20.52
N GLY A 111 29.44 10.55 -21.48
CA GLY A 111 29.71 11.06 -22.83
C GLY A 111 30.95 11.95 -22.99
N ALA A 112 31.72 12.21 -21.92
CA ALA A 112 32.94 13.00 -21.96
C ALA A 112 34.20 12.16 -21.64
N CYS A 113 35.34 12.53 -22.22
CA CYS A 113 36.64 11.90 -21.94
C CYS A 113 37.30 12.58 -20.73
N VAL A 114 37.25 11.93 -19.57
CA VAL A 114 37.66 12.48 -18.28
C VAL A 114 38.77 11.64 -17.64
N ASP A 115 39.47 12.21 -16.66
CA ASP A 115 40.57 11.53 -16.01
C ASP A 115 40.09 10.31 -15.20
N LYS A 116 40.75 9.16 -15.36
CA LYS A 116 40.32 7.90 -14.71
C LYS A 116 40.24 8.01 -13.19
N ARG A 117 41.05 8.90 -12.59
CA ARG A 117 41.03 9.20 -11.15
C ARG A 117 39.83 10.05 -10.73
N SER A 118 39.30 10.89 -11.60
CA SER A 118 38.11 11.71 -11.33
C SER A 118 36.80 10.95 -11.54
N THR A 119 36.84 9.78 -12.18
CA THR A 119 35.66 8.91 -12.38
C THR A 119 35.49 7.83 -11.33
N MET A 120 36.52 7.60 -10.51
CA MET A 120 36.45 6.71 -9.35
C MET A 120 35.82 7.45 -8.18
N ASN A 121 34.62 7.99 -8.40
CA ASN A 121 33.84 8.56 -7.31
C ASN A 121 33.35 7.40 -6.45
N VAL A 122 33.61 7.48 -5.14
CA VAL A 122 33.16 6.48 -4.19
C VAL A 122 31.65 6.37 -4.31
N LYS A 123 31.17 5.14 -4.50
CA LYS A 123 29.74 4.85 -4.46
C LYS A 123 29.19 5.28 -3.10
N VAL A 124 28.21 6.18 -3.11
CA VAL A 124 27.56 6.64 -1.89
C VAL A 124 26.19 6.00 -1.83
N ASP A 125 26.04 4.96 -1.02
CA ASP A 125 24.72 4.38 -0.77
C ASP A 125 23.86 5.37 0.03
N GLY A 126 22.62 5.56 -0.41
CA GLY A 126 21.71 6.48 0.24
C GLY A 126 21.29 6.00 1.62
N ARG A 127 21.05 6.94 2.53
CA ARG A 127 20.48 6.65 3.84
C ARG A 127 19.33 7.59 4.17
N TRP A 128 18.38 7.05 4.93
CA TRP A 128 17.18 7.77 5.31
C TRP A 128 17.52 9.02 6.12
N GLY A 129 16.97 10.14 5.70
CA GLY A 129 16.88 11.36 6.48
C GLY A 129 16.01 11.18 7.73
N LYS A 130 15.96 12.26 8.51
CA LYS A 130 15.07 12.32 9.68
C LYS A 130 13.62 12.23 9.21
N TRP A 131 12.78 11.66 10.07
CA TRP A 131 11.34 11.74 9.85
C TRP A 131 10.89 13.19 9.90
N GLY A 132 10.13 13.59 8.90
CA GLY A 132 9.36 14.82 8.93
C GLY A 132 8.32 14.81 10.06
N GLY A 133 7.77 15.98 10.32
CA GLY A 133 6.64 16.13 11.22
C GLY A 133 5.45 15.28 10.80
N PHE A 134 4.63 14.90 11.77
CA PHE A 134 3.33 14.33 11.46
C PHE A 134 2.42 15.42 10.91
N GLY A 135 1.77 15.15 9.77
CA GLY A 135 0.78 16.05 9.19
C GLY A 135 -0.53 16.08 9.99
N ASP A 136 -1.59 16.57 9.35
CA ASP A 136 -2.90 16.66 9.99
C ASP A 136 -3.50 15.30 10.30
N CYS A 137 -4.31 15.26 11.37
CA CYS A 137 -5.03 14.06 11.74
C CYS A 137 -6.24 13.89 10.82
N SER A 138 -6.44 12.67 10.30
CA SER A 138 -7.57 12.37 9.40
C SER A 138 -8.95 12.54 10.05
N ARG A 139 -9.03 12.55 11.38
CA ARG A 139 -10.28 12.68 12.15
C ARG A 139 -10.07 13.59 13.35
N SER A 140 -11.09 14.35 13.73
CA SER A 140 -11.06 15.22 14.92
C SER A 140 -11.38 14.47 16.23
N CYS A 141 -12.02 13.31 16.14
CA CYS A 141 -12.40 12.45 17.26
C CYS A 141 -12.53 10.98 16.81
N GLY A 142 -12.68 10.08 17.78
CA GLY A 142 -12.95 8.66 17.59
C GLY A 142 -11.79 7.87 16.99
N GLY A 143 -10.57 8.42 17.02
CA GLY A 143 -9.36 7.82 16.49
C GLY A 143 -9.13 8.07 15.00
N GLY A 144 -8.27 9.02 14.68
CA GLY A 144 -7.75 9.27 13.33
C GLY A 144 -6.32 8.76 13.15
N VAL A 145 -5.76 9.04 11.99
CA VAL A 145 -4.40 8.65 11.60
C VAL A 145 -3.65 9.88 11.08
N GLN A 146 -2.40 10.00 11.51
CA GLN A 146 -1.44 10.97 10.99
C GLN A 146 -0.34 10.24 10.24
N LEU A 147 0.19 10.91 9.22
CA LEU A 147 1.27 10.43 8.39
C LEU A 147 2.51 11.30 8.55
N ALA A 148 3.67 10.66 8.61
CA ALA A 148 4.97 11.30 8.50
C ALA A 148 5.76 10.66 7.35
N ARG A 149 6.51 11.49 6.61
CA ARG A 149 7.39 11.07 5.51
C ARG A 149 8.84 11.33 5.87
N ARG A 150 9.75 10.63 5.21
CA ARG A 150 11.19 10.92 5.21
C ARG A 150 11.71 10.77 3.80
N GLU A 151 12.86 11.37 3.55
CA GLU A 151 13.53 11.30 2.25
C GLU A 151 14.84 10.52 2.33
N CYS A 152 15.30 10.01 1.19
CA CYS A 152 16.57 9.29 1.09
C CYS A 152 17.69 10.28 0.76
N ASP A 153 18.02 11.13 1.74
CA ASP A 153 18.85 12.33 1.54
C ASP A 153 20.01 12.48 2.52
N ASN A 154 20.27 11.49 3.38
CA ASN A 154 21.26 11.63 4.46
C ASN A 154 22.26 10.45 4.57
N PRO A 155 23.09 10.19 3.53
CA PRO A 155 23.29 11.00 2.34
C PRO A 155 22.36 10.62 1.17
N VAL A 156 22.28 11.47 0.16
CA VAL A 156 21.65 11.16 -1.14
C VAL A 156 22.48 10.07 -1.83
N PRO A 157 21.85 9.05 -2.46
CA PRO A 157 22.59 8.08 -3.25
C PRO A 157 23.33 8.72 -4.43
N GLU A 158 24.63 8.45 -4.56
CA GLU A 158 25.45 8.97 -5.66
C GLU A 158 26.30 7.87 -6.31
N ASN A 159 26.70 8.10 -7.57
CA ASN A 159 27.65 7.25 -8.30
C ASN A 159 27.22 5.76 -8.38
N GLY A 160 25.93 5.51 -8.62
CA GLY A 160 25.37 4.14 -8.62
C GLY A 160 25.16 3.55 -7.22
N GLY A 161 25.14 4.41 -6.20
CA GLY A 161 24.70 4.13 -4.84
C GLY A 161 23.32 3.51 -4.78
N LYS A 162 23.11 2.59 -3.83
CA LYS A 162 21.80 1.99 -3.60
C LYS A 162 20.83 3.02 -3.02
N TYR A 163 19.58 3.00 -3.48
CA TYR A 163 18.51 3.74 -2.83
C TYR A 163 18.20 3.14 -1.45
N CYS A 164 17.62 3.94 -0.56
CA CYS A 164 17.33 3.55 0.81
C CYS A 164 16.34 2.38 0.89
N TYR A 165 16.65 1.41 1.73
CA TYR A 165 15.76 0.28 2.03
C TYR A 165 14.91 0.54 3.28
N GLY A 166 13.62 0.18 3.22
CA GLY A 166 12.68 0.30 4.33
C GLY A 166 11.56 1.32 4.09
N LEU A 167 10.80 1.63 5.15
CA LEU A 167 9.58 2.45 5.05
C LEU A 167 9.91 3.94 4.81
N ARG A 168 9.40 4.53 3.72
CA ARG A 168 9.44 5.99 3.48
C ARG A 168 8.36 6.75 4.26
N ILE A 169 7.31 6.05 4.65
CA ILE A 169 6.12 6.59 5.29
C ILE A 169 5.85 5.83 6.58
N LYS A 170 5.50 6.55 7.65
CA LYS A 170 5.00 5.96 8.90
C LYS A 170 3.67 6.60 9.29
N TYR A 171 2.86 5.83 10.00
CA TYR A 171 1.56 6.25 10.49
C TYR A 171 1.54 6.23 12.01
N ARG A 172 0.71 7.07 12.62
CA ARG A 172 0.37 6.98 14.04
C ARG A 172 -1.10 7.32 14.25
N SER A 173 -1.68 6.79 15.31
CA SER A 173 -3.01 7.22 15.74
C SER A 173 -2.98 8.62 16.37
N CYS A 174 -4.08 9.34 16.22
CA CYS A 174 -4.31 10.67 16.77
C CYS A 174 -5.78 10.83 17.16
N ASN A 175 -6.11 11.84 17.98
CA ASN A 175 -7.49 12.19 18.34
C ASN A 175 -8.35 11.00 18.80
N LEU A 176 -7.83 10.24 19.78
CA LEU A 176 -8.44 9.01 20.29
C LEU A 176 -9.67 9.24 21.18
N ASN A 177 -9.96 10.49 21.53
CA ASN A 177 -11.12 10.85 22.35
C ASN A 177 -12.41 10.46 21.63
N ALA A 178 -13.39 9.92 22.35
CA ALA A 178 -14.67 9.52 21.76
C ALA A 178 -15.34 10.72 21.05
N CYS A 179 -15.99 10.44 19.93
CA CYS A 179 -16.85 11.42 19.28
C CYS A 179 -18.13 11.62 20.10
N PRO A 180 -18.79 12.79 19.97
CA PRO A 180 -20.14 12.99 20.50
C PRO A 180 -21.08 11.88 20.02
N GLU A 181 -21.98 11.42 20.89
CA GLU A 181 -22.94 10.37 20.53
C GLU A 181 -23.96 10.89 19.52
N THR A 182 -23.72 10.61 18.24
CA THR A 182 -24.68 10.86 17.14
C THR A 182 -25.58 9.65 16.87
N GLY A 183 -25.34 8.54 17.58
CA GLY A 183 -26.02 7.26 17.35
C GLY A 183 -25.59 6.54 16.07
N LYS A 184 -24.59 7.06 15.34
CA LYS A 184 -24.12 6.52 14.06
C LYS A 184 -22.63 6.22 14.10
N ARG A 185 -22.20 5.26 13.29
CA ARG A 185 -20.78 4.94 13.11
C ARG A 185 -20.18 5.81 12.02
N PHE A 186 -18.88 6.10 12.14
CA PHE A 186 -18.17 6.96 11.19
C PHE A 186 -18.21 6.46 9.72
N ARG A 187 -18.33 5.14 9.49
CA ARG A 187 -18.50 4.61 8.13
C ARG A 187 -19.91 4.86 7.57
N GLU A 188 -20.92 4.97 8.42
CA GLU A 188 -22.29 5.33 8.03
C GLU A 188 -22.36 6.80 7.67
N GLU A 189 -21.76 7.68 8.48
CA GLU A 189 -21.64 9.12 8.20
C GLU A 189 -20.97 9.38 6.84
N GLN A 190 -19.94 8.61 6.49
CA GLN A 190 -19.28 8.69 5.19
C GLN A 190 -20.20 8.28 4.02
N CYS A 191 -21.08 7.29 4.17
CA CYS A 191 -22.07 6.97 3.14
C CYS A 191 -23.16 8.03 3.06
N GLU A 192 -23.61 8.57 4.20
CA GLU A 192 -24.65 9.60 4.26
C GLU A 192 -24.23 10.90 3.57
N ALA A 193 -22.93 11.21 3.54
CA ALA A 193 -22.38 12.33 2.78
C ALA A 193 -22.70 12.26 1.27
N PHE A 194 -23.04 11.07 0.75
CA PHE A 194 -23.45 10.87 -0.64
C PHE A 194 -24.98 10.83 -0.84
N ASN A 195 -25.78 11.00 0.22
CA ASN A 195 -27.25 11.04 0.11
C ASN A 195 -27.69 12.18 -0.83
N GLY A 196 -28.66 11.89 -1.70
CA GLY A 196 -29.14 12.83 -2.71
C GLY A 196 -28.28 12.93 -3.99
N LEU A 197 -27.11 12.28 -4.06
CA LEU A 197 -26.33 12.18 -5.30
C LEU A 197 -26.84 11.04 -6.18
N ASN A 198 -27.45 11.40 -7.32
CA ASN A 198 -27.77 10.46 -8.39
C ASN A 198 -26.53 10.25 -9.27
N LEU A 199 -25.85 9.11 -9.14
CA LEU A 199 -24.67 8.73 -9.94
C LEU A 199 -25.03 8.40 -11.40
N ASN A 200 -25.67 9.33 -12.12
CA ASN A 200 -26.08 9.22 -13.54
C ASN A 200 -26.79 7.91 -13.89
N THR A 201 -27.57 7.35 -12.97
CA THR A 201 -28.37 6.15 -13.20
C THR A 201 -29.83 6.53 -13.18
N SER A 202 -30.51 6.41 -14.31
CA SER A 202 -31.93 6.73 -14.51
C SER A 202 -32.93 5.90 -13.68
N ARG A 203 -32.43 5.08 -12.74
CA ARG A 203 -33.19 4.19 -11.84
C ARG A 203 -33.14 4.61 -10.37
N LEU A 204 -32.41 5.67 -10.03
CA LEU A 204 -32.38 6.21 -8.68
C LEU A 204 -33.22 7.49 -8.61
N GLY A 205 -34.20 7.50 -7.69
CA GLY A 205 -34.99 8.69 -7.39
C GLY A 205 -34.18 9.73 -6.61
N SER A 206 -34.63 10.98 -6.59
CA SER A 206 -33.95 12.14 -5.95
C SER A 206 -33.67 12.02 -4.44
N SER A 207 -34.21 11.01 -3.75
CA SER A 207 -33.99 10.74 -2.32
C SER A 207 -33.28 9.41 -2.09
N VAL A 208 -32.02 9.32 -2.54
CA VAL A 208 -31.18 8.13 -2.37
C VAL A 208 -30.57 8.10 -0.96
N VAL A 209 -30.81 7.02 -0.23
CA VAL A 209 -30.16 6.75 1.07
C VAL A 209 -29.08 5.67 0.89
N TRP A 210 -27.84 6.05 1.12
CA TRP A 210 -26.67 5.19 1.00
C TRP A 210 -26.32 4.53 2.33
N ILE A 211 -26.33 3.20 2.36
CA ILE A 211 -26.04 2.41 3.57
C ILE A 211 -24.74 1.61 3.36
N PRO A 212 -23.81 1.56 4.33
CA PRO A 212 -22.59 0.79 4.18
C PRO A 212 -22.86 -0.71 4.15
N LYS A 213 -22.20 -1.40 3.21
CA LYS A 213 -22.19 -2.85 3.14
C LYS A 213 -21.02 -3.38 3.98
N TYR A 214 -21.27 -4.42 4.78
CA TYR A 214 -20.22 -5.12 5.54
C TYR A 214 -20.10 -6.61 5.15
N SER A 215 -21.18 -7.21 4.63
CA SER A 215 -21.23 -8.62 4.23
C SER A 215 -20.82 -8.83 2.77
N GLY A 216 -20.16 -9.96 2.49
CA GLY A 216 -19.74 -10.33 1.13
C GLY A 216 -18.64 -9.45 0.53
N ILE A 217 -17.85 -8.78 1.39
CA ILE A 217 -16.70 -7.97 0.99
C ILE A 217 -15.43 -8.79 1.21
N SER A 218 -14.60 -8.88 0.17
CA SER A 218 -13.29 -9.51 0.24
C SER A 218 -12.43 -8.85 1.32
N PRO A 219 -11.56 -9.59 2.05
CA PRO A 219 -10.63 -9.00 3.02
C PRO A 219 -9.82 -7.82 2.47
N LYS A 220 -9.49 -7.84 1.17
CA LYS A 220 -8.74 -6.77 0.48
C LYS A 220 -9.55 -5.50 0.23
N ASP A 221 -10.87 -5.63 0.19
CA ASP A 221 -11.80 -4.53 -0.11
C ASP A 221 -12.46 -3.95 1.16
N LYS A 222 -12.12 -4.45 2.35
CA LYS A 222 -12.70 -3.99 3.63
C LYS A 222 -12.49 -2.51 3.93
N CYS A 223 -11.52 -1.87 3.28
CA CYS A 223 -11.26 -0.43 3.40
C CYS A 223 -11.67 0.37 2.16
N LYS A 224 -12.48 -0.22 1.29
CA LYS A 224 -13.28 0.50 0.30
C LYS A 224 -14.64 0.81 0.91
N LEU A 225 -15.12 2.02 0.66
CA LEU A 225 -16.42 2.47 1.10
C LEU A 225 -17.44 1.97 0.07
N ILE A 226 -18.08 0.84 0.39
CA ILE A 226 -19.12 0.25 -0.44
C ILE A 226 -20.46 0.66 0.15
N CYS A 227 -21.10 1.63 -0.51
CA CYS A 227 -22.43 2.07 -0.13
C CYS A 227 -23.45 1.47 -1.09
N ARG A 228 -24.61 1.05 -0.57
CA ARG A 228 -25.72 0.51 -1.36
C ARG A 228 -26.88 1.49 -1.35
N ALA A 229 -27.37 1.83 -2.54
CA ALA A 229 -28.66 2.47 -2.75
C ALA A 229 -29.17 2.16 -4.17
N ASN A 230 -30.22 1.33 -4.31
CA ASN A 230 -30.78 0.81 -5.58
C ASN A 230 -29.75 0.47 -6.71
N GLY A 231 -28.52 0.16 -6.33
CA GLY A 231 -27.26 0.21 -7.08
C GLY A 231 -26.07 0.18 -6.10
N THR A 232 -24.84 -0.09 -6.56
CA THR A 232 -23.64 -0.17 -5.70
C THR A 232 -22.64 0.90 -6.10
N GLY A 233 -22.32 1.80 -5.16
CA GLY A 233 -21.27 2.82 -5.33
C GLY A 233 -19.98 2.37 -4.66
N TYR A 234 -18.84 2.67 -5.30
CA TYR A 234 -17.51 2.33 -4.80
C TYR A 234 -16.71 3.61 -4.54
N PHE A 235 -16.40 3.86 -3.27
CA PHE A 235 -15.60 5.01 -2.83
C PHE A 235 -14.46 4.56 -1.91
N SER A 236 -13.61 5.49 -1.49
CA SER A 236 -12.54 5.23 -0.51
C SER A 236 -12.98 5.67 0.88
N VAL A 237 -12.56 4.90 1.89
CA VAL A 237 -12.81 5.22 3.29
C VAL A 237 -11.73 6.19 3.79
N VAL A 238 -12.11 7.14 4.64
CA VAL A 238 -11.19 8.05 5.34
C VAL A 238 -10.32 7.25 6.32
N ASP A 239 -9.03 7.56 6.35
CA ASP A 239 -8.05 6.90 7.23
C ASP A 239 -8.47 7.01 8.72
N GLY A 240 -8.30 5.94 9.49
CA GLY A 240 -8.76 5.82 10.88
C GLY A 240 -10.18 5.26 11.04
N THR A 241 -10.91 5.02 9.96
CA THR A 241 -12.21 4.32 10.04
C THR A 241 -12.02 2.84 10.39
N PRO A 242 -12.79 2.25 11.31
CA PRO A 242 -12.75 0.82 11.60
C PRO A 242 -13.02 -0.03 10.35
N CYS A 243 -12.26 -1.12 10.17
CA CYS A 243 -12.43 -2.01 9.03
C CYS A 243 -13.72 -2.84 9.10
N SER A 244 -14.07 -3.27 10.31
CA SER A 244 -15.21 -4.14 10.63
C SER A 244 -15.83 -3.70 11.96
N PRO A 245 -17.12 -3.96 12.19
CA PRO A 245 -17.74 -3.83 13.52
C PRO A 245 -17.02 -4.62 14.62
N ASP A 246 -16.49 -5.78 14.24
CA ASP A 246 -16.08 -6.83 15.18
C ASP A 246 -14.58 -6.82 15.46
N THR A 247 -13.83 -5.90 14.83
CA THR A 247 -12.38 -5.83 14.98
C THR A 247 -11.94 -4.41 15.31
N SER A 248 -10.88 -4.30 16.10
CA SER A 248 -10.20 -3.04 16.40
C SER A 248 -9.29 -2.56 15.27
N ALA A 249 -9.29 -3.25 14.12
CA ALA A 249 -8.45 -2.89 12.99
C ALA A 249 -9.01 -1.65 12.27
N VAL A 250 -8.12 -0.80 11.78
CA VAL A 250 -8.45 0.50 11.18
C VAL A 250 -7.92 0.61 9.76
N CYS A 251 -8.64 1.34 8.91
CA CYS A 251 -8.26 1.59 7.53
C CYS A 251 -7.19 2.67 7.44
N VAL A 252 -6.11 2.37 6.73
CA VAL A 252 -5.00 3.30 6.44
C VAL A 252 -4.56 3.09 5.00
N GLN A 253 -4.69 4.12 4.15
CA GLN A 253 -4.39 4.07 2.73
C GLN A 253 -5.07 2.89 2.01
N GLY A 254 -6.34 2.63 2.34
CA GLY A 254 -7.12 1.54 1.73
C GLY A 254 -6.73 0.12 2.17
N LYS A 255 -5.78 -0.04 3.10
CA LYS A 255 -5.46 -1.32 3.74
C LYS A 255 -6.00 -1.36 5.17
N CYS A 256 -6.39 -2.55 5.62
CA CYS A 256 -6.81 -2.76 7.00
C CYS A 256 -5.60 -3.09 7.88
N ILE A 257 -5.24 -2.17 8.78
CA ILE A 257 -4.09 -2.30 9.68
C ILE A 257 -4.58 -2.68 11.08
N LYS A 258 -3.86 -3.61 11.73
CA LYS A 258 -4.13 -4.02 13.10
C LYS A 258 -3.94 -2.82 14.05
N ALA A 259 -4.94 -2.57 14.87
CA ALA A 259 -4.87 -1.64 15.99
C ALA A 259 -5.40 -2.32 17.26
N GLY A 260 -4.97 -1.83 18.41
CA GLY A 260 -5.44 -2.32 19.70
C GLY A 260 -6.85 -1.83 19.99
N CYS A 261 -7.49 -2.41 21.01
CA CYS A 261 -8.79 -1.97 21.51
C CYS A 261 -8.80 -0.52 22.03
N ASP A 262 -7.62 0.07 22.24
CA ASP A 262 -7.40 1.47 22.62
C ASP A 262 -7.30 2.43 21.41
N GLY A 263 -7.58 1.93 20.20
CA GLY A 263 -7.56 2.73 18.96
C GLY A 263 -6.16 3.09 18.45
N LYS A 264 -5.11 2.54 19.08
CA LYS A 264 -3.71 2.80 18.70
C LYS A 264 -3.22 1.78 17.67
N LEU A 265 -2.64 2.30 16.58
CA LEU A 265 -1.86 1.50 15.63
C LEU A 265 -0.69 0.84 16.36
N ASP A 266 -0.38 -0.40 15.99
CA ASP A 266 0.65 -1.26 16.61
C ASP A 266 0.45 -1.56 18.11
N SER A 267 -0.71 -1.25 18.67
CA SER A 267 -1.07 -1.68 20.03
C SER A 267 -1.55 -3.13 20.03
N ASP A 268 -0.98 -3.93 20.91
CA ASP A 268 -1.37 -5.34 21.11
C ASP A 268 -2.49 -5.53 22.13
N LYS A 269 -3.06 -4.43 22.66
CA LYS A 269 -4.17 -4.50 23.61
C LYS A 269 -5.41 -5.08 22.94
N LYS A 270 -6.06 -6.03 23.61
CA LYS A 270 -7.30 -6.67 23.16
C LYS A 270 -8.38 -6.45 24.21
N PHE A 271 -9.64 -6.53 23.75
CA PHE A 271 -10.76 -6.63 24.68
C PHE A 271 -10.68 -7.95 25.44
N ASP A 272 -10.95 -7.89 26.74
CA ASP A 272 -11.19 -9.08 27.55
C ASP A 272 -12.59 -9.66 27.25
N LYS A 273 -12.97 -10.76 27.90
CA LYS A 273 -14.29 -11.40 27.70
C LYS A 273 -15.45 -10.51 28.16
N CYS A 274 -15.16 -9.44 28.90
CA CYS A 274 -16.11 -8.49 29.42
C CYS A 274 -16.25 -7.24 28.54
N GLY A 275 -15.51 -7.16 27.43
CA GLY A 275 -15.50 -5.99 26.55
C GLY A 275 -14.66 -4.82 27.10
N VAL A 276 -13.82 -5.06 28.11
CA VAL A 276 -12.91 -4.07 28.66
C VAL A 276 -11.55 -4.16 27.96
N CYS A 277 -11.07 -3.04 27.44
CA CYS A 277 -9.80 -2.99 26.74
C CYS A 277 -8.62 -3.20 27.70
N GLY A 278 -7.87 -4.28 27.53
CA GLY A 278 -6.79 -4.67 28.45
C GLY A 278 -7.30 -5.09 29.83
N GLY A 279 -8.57 -5.52 29.92
CA GLY A 279 -9.16 -6.01 31.15
C GLY A 279 -8.65 -7.40 31.56
N ASP A 280 -8.99 -7.78 32.79
CA ASP A 280 -8.58 -9.00 33.46
C ASP A 280 -9.70 -10.06 33.54
N ASN A 281 -10.83 -9.82 32.88
CA ASN A 281 -12.06 -10.64 32.93
C ASN A 281 -12.79 -10.65 34.28
N GLN A 282 -12.55 -9.68 35.17
CA GLN A 282 -13.24 -9.62 36.47
C GLN A 282 -14.47 -8.70 36.47
N SER A 283 -14.61 -7.82 35.47
CA SER A 283 -15.67 -6.81 35.38
C SER A 283 -17.03 -7.37 34.96
N CYS A 284 -17.09 -8.62 34.51
CA CYS A 284 -18.32 -9.30 34.12
C CYS A 284 -18.39 -10.70 34.72
N LYS A 285 -19.61 -11.22 34.85
CA LYS A 285 -19.85 -12.60 35.29
C LYS A 285 -20.38 -13.42 34.12
N LYS A 286 -19.82 -14.63 33.95
CA LYS A 286 -20.35 -15.59 32.98
C LYS A 286 -21.70 -16.11 33.48
N ILE A 287 -22.73 -15.96 32.67
CA ILE A 287 -24.05 -16.54 32.91
C ILE A 287 -24.25 -17.68 31.91
N SER A 288 -24.68 -18.85 32.38
CA SER A 288 -25.02 -20.01 31.55
C SER A 288 -26.32 -20.62 32.05
N GLY A 289 -27.22 -20.99 31.15
CA GLY A 289 -28.51 -21.60 31.47
C GLY A 289 -29.04 -22.44 30.31
N MET A 290 -29.89 -23.42 30.62
CA MET A 290 -30.59 -24.25 29.62
C MET A 290 -32.03 -23.76 29.49
N PHE A 291 -32.45 -23.48 28.25
CA PHE A 291 -33.81 -23.04 27.96
C PHE A 291 -34.65 -24.23 27.49
N THR A 292 -35.64 -24.63 28.30
CA THR A 292 -36.48 -25.80 28.03
C THR A 292 -37.96 -25.46 27.75
N LYS A 293 -38.34 -24.18 27.72
CA LYS A 293 -39.71 -23.74 27.40
C LYS A 293 -39.74 -22.49 26.50
N PRO A 294 -40.69 -22.39 25.56
CA PRO A 294 -40.91 -21.15 24.81
C PRO A 294 -41.55 -20.14 25.77
N VAL A 295 -40.80 -19.11 26.15
CA VAL A 295 -41.32 -17.94 26.88
C VAL A 295 -40.91 -16.72 26.09
N ASP A 296 -41.84 -15.78 25.93
CA ASP A 296 -41.61 -14.46 25.33
C ASP A 296 -40.44 -13.76 26.04
N LEU A 297 -39.28 -13.77 25.39
CA LEU A 297 -38.06 -13.14 25.88
C LEU A 297 -38.12 -11.63 25.61
N LEU A 298 -38.58 -10.87 26.60
CA LEU A 298 -38.22 -9.46 26.72
C LEU A 298 -36.79 -9.39 27.26
N VAL A 299 -35.80 -9.33 26.35
CA VAL A 299 -34.43 -8.95 26.71
C VAL A 299 -34.40 -7.45 26.91
N THR A 300 -34.61 -6.99 28.15
CA THR A 300 -34.33 -5.60 28.54
C THR A 300 -32.83 -5.42 28.73
N GLY A 301 -32.10 -5.40 27.61
CA GLY A 301 -30.69 -5.03 27.59
C GLY A 301 -30.55 -3.53 27.45
N LYS A 302 -30.15 -2.83 28.51
CA LYS A 302 -29.71 -1.43 28.40
C LYS A 302 -28.36 -1.43 27.66
N GLN A 303 -28.31 -0.96 26.41
CA GLN A 303 -27.05 -0.76 25.72
C GLN A 303 -26.27 0.39 26.38
N GLN A 304 -25.33 0.03 27.26
CA GLN A 304 -24.25 0.92 27.67
C GLN A 304 -22.94 0.14 27.55
N GLY A 305 -22.21 0.40 26.47
CA GLY A 305 -20.95 -0.24 26.15
C GLY A 305 -21.13 -1.57 25.41
N GLY A 306 -20.51 -1.70 24.24
CA GLY A 306 -20.60 -2.87 23.35
C GLY A 306 -20.03 -4.15 23.98
N ILE A 307 -20.81 -4.78 24.86
CA ILE A 307 -20.53 -6.13 25.37
C ILE A 307 -20.76 -7.12 24.22
N HIS A 308 -19.73 -7.88 23.88
CA HIS A 308 -19.84 -8.94 22.87
C HIS A 308 -20.56 -10.15 23.49
N VAL A 309 -21.89 -10.21 23.32
CA VAL A 309 -22.70 -11.33 23.83
C VAL A 309 -22.56 -12.52 22.87
N GLN A 310 -21.69 -13.48 23.22
CA GLN A 310 -21.58 -14.73 22.46
C GLN A 310 -22.57 -15.76 23.01
N LEU A 311 -23.72 -15.88 22.35
CA LEU A 311 -24.72 -16.92 22.62
C LEU A 311 -24.29 -18.23 21.96
N LEU A 312 -23.95 -19.22 22.77
CA LEU A 312 -23.66 -20.58 22.32
C LEU A 312 -24.86 -21.45 22.66
N VAL A 313 -25.64 -21.83 21.64
CA VAL A 313 -26.86 -22.62 21.79
C VAL A 313 -26.53 -24.07 21.43
N GLU A 314 -26.35 -24.93 22.43
CA GLU A 314 -26.30 -26.39 22.23
C GLU A 314 -27.71 -26.97 22.28
N MET A 315 -28.14 -27.62 21.19
CA MET A 315 -29.47 -28.21 21.08
C MET A 315 -29.41 -29.69 21.42
N VAL A 316 -30.14 -30.10 22.47
CA VAL A 316 -30.39 -31.51 22.79
C VAL A 316 -31.75 -31.89 22.21
N TYR A 317 -31.78 -32.69 21.16
CA TYR A 317 -33.01 -33.14 20.53
C TYR A 317 -33.62 -34.32 21.31
N SER A 318 -34.79 -34.13 21.91
CA SER A 318 -35.63 -35.26 22.30
C SER A 318 -36.38 -35.76 21.07
N SER A 319 -36.36 -37.06 20.83
CA SER A 319 -37.03 -37.77 19.72
C SER A 319 -38.54 -37.42 19.65
N GLY A 320 -38.92 -36.45 18.81
CA GLY A 320 -40.34 -36.10 18.63
C GLY A 320 -40.64 -34.80 17.87
N TRP A 321 -39.65 -33.97 17.54
CA TRP A 321 -39.87 -32.68 16.84
C TRP A 321 -39.51 -32.79 15.36
N SER A 322 -40.40 -32.33 14.47
CA SER A 322 -40.12 -32.26 13.03
C SER A 322 -39.22 -31.05 12.70
N ASN A 323 -38.17 -31.30 11.91
CA ASN A 323 -37.09 -30.35 11.59
C ASN A 323 -37.56 -28.94 11.17
N ALA A 324 -38.69 -28.84 10.46
CA ALA A 324 -39.21 -27.56 9.95
C ALA A 324 -39.79 -26.63 11.03
N ARG A 325 -40.35 -27.20 12.11
CA ARG A 325 -40.93 -26.40 13.22
C ARG A 325 -39.82 -25.86 14.13
N ALA A 326 -38.82 -26.70 14.39
CA ALA A 326 -37.61 -26.32 15.12
C ALA A 326 -36.81 -25.21 14.40
N GLN A 327 -36.64 -25.26 13.08
CA GLN A 327 -35.94 -24.20 12.33
C GLN A 327 -36.64 -22.83 12.38
N LYS A 328 -37.98 -22.83 12.42
CA LYS A 328 -38.77 -21.59 12.47
C LYS A 328 -38.67 -20.91 13.84
N ASP A 329 -38.71 -21.71 14.91
CA ASP A 329 -38.55 -21.21 16.28
C ASP A 329 -37.11 -20.70 16.53
N ILE A 330 -36.10 -21.35 15.93
CA ILE A 330 -34.69 -20.89 15.95
C ILE A 330 -34.53 -19.52 15.28
N LEU A 331 -35.09 -19.34 14.07
CA LEU A 331 -35.04 -18.06 13.35
C LEU A 331 -35.75 -16.96 14.15
N GLN A 332 -36.90 -17.27 14.77
CA GLN A 332 -37.66 -16.33 15.58
C GLN A 332 -36.88 -15.91 16.84
N LEU A 333 -36.22 -16.85 17.52
CA LEU A 333 -35.40 -16.55 18.70
C LEU A 333 -34.19 -15.68 18.34
N ILE A 334 -33.47 -16.01 17.26
CA ILE A 334 -32.33 -15.23 16.77
C ILE A 334 -32.77 -13.82 16.35
N VAL A 335 -33.89 -13.68 15.63
CA VAL A 335 -34.41 -12.37 15.21
C VAL A 335 -34.84 -11.54 16.42
N THR A 336 -35.43 -12.15 17.46
CA THR A 336 -35.86 -11.44 18.68
C THR A 336 -34.66 -10.96 19.50
N LEU A 337 -33.63 -11.80 19.61
CA LEU A 337 -32.36 -11.45 20.27
C LEU A 337 -31.58 -10.35 19.52
N LEU A 338 -31.60 -10.38 18.17
CA LEU A 338 -30.98 -9.34 17.35
C LEU A 338 -31.76 -8.01 17.38
N LYS A 339 -33.10 -8.04 17.48
CA LYS A 339 -33.92 -6.83 17.64
C LYS A 339 -33.69 -6.13 18.98
N GLY A 340 -33.42 -6.88 20.05
CA GLY A 340 -33.03 -6.31 21.36
C GLY A 340 -31.63 -5.69 21.41
N GLN A 341 -30.82 -5.83 20.35
CA GLN A 341 -29.51 -5.19 20.20
C GLN A 341 -29.57 -3.87 19.40
N GLN A 342 -30.76 -3.39 19.02
CA GLN A 342 -30.95 -2.13 18.28
C GLN A 342 -31.81 -1.10 19.01
N GLN A 343 -32.15 -1.31 20.29
CA GLN A 343 -32.92 -0.37 21.11
C GLN A 343 -32.11 0.16 22.29
#